data_AF-A0A2W0B433-F1
#
_entry.id   AF-A0A2W0B433-F1
#
_cell.length_a   1.000
_cell.length_b   1.000
_cell.length_c   1.000
_cell.angle_alpha   90.00
_cell.angle_beta   90.00
_cell.angle_gamma   90.00
#
_symmetry.space_group_name_H-M   'P 1'
#
loop_
_entity.id
_entity.type
_entity.pdbx_description
1 polymer ?
#
loop_
_entity_poly.entity_id
_entity_poly.type
_entity_poly.pdbx_seq_one_letter_code
_entity_poly.pdbx_strand_id
1 'polypeptide(L)'
;DELKKLVEDMFESMYGAHGVGLAAPQIGISKRIAVIDCSFKEDRNAKMVIINPEILKKEGKQTHSEGCLSLPDFRENVTRAMKCTVRAQDVEGKWFESEGEELLARAMQHETDHLNGKLFISHISGLKRDLIKRKIKKLQKLGEW
;
A
#
# COMPACT_ATOMS: atom_id res chain seq x y z
N ASP A 1 -20.02 -8.74 -10.02
CA ASP A 1 -19.74 -7.78 -11.09
C ASP A 1 -19.20 -6.43 -10.63
N GLU A 2 -19.82 -5.70 -9.69
CA GLU A 2 -19.30 -4.40 -9.24
C GLU A 2 -17.92 -4.46 -8.54
N LEU A 3 -17.67 -5.49 -7.72
CA LEU A 3 -16.38 -5.66 -7.05
C LEU A 3 -15.22 -5.86 -8.03
N LYS A 4 -15.45 -6.65 -9.09
CA LYS A 4 -14.43 -6.91 -10.12
C LYS A 4 -14.10 -5.63 -10.87
N LYS A 5 -15.12 -4.86 -11.25
CA LYS A 5 -14.94 -3.54 -11.86
C LYS A 5 -14.17 -2.58 -10.95
N LEU A 6 -14.52 -2.50 -9.67
CA LEU A 6 -13.77 -1.68 -8.71
C LEU A 6 -12.28 -2.07 -8.65
N VAL A 7 -11.98 -3.38 -8.61
CA VAL A 7 -10.61 -3.87 -8.60
C VAL A 7 -9.87 -3.50 -9.89
N GLU A 8 -10.52 -3.58 -11.05
CA GLU A 8 -9.97 -3.13 -12.33
C GLU A 8 -9.67 -1.62 -12.31
N ASP A 9 -10.63 -0.80 -11.89
CA ASP A 9 -10.48 0.67 -11.76
C ASP A 9 -9.33 1.03 -10.79
N MET A 10 -9.17 0.26 -9.70
CA MET A 10 -8.07 0.41 -8.76
C MET A 10 -6.71 0.09 -9.40
N PHE A 11 -6.61 -0.99 -10.19
CA PHE A 11 -5.39 -1.30 -10.93
C PHE A 11 -5.07 -0.19 -11.93
N GLU A 12 -6.05 0.28 -12.72
CA GLU A 12 -5.86 1.37 -13.67
C GLU A 12 -5.33 2.65 -12.99
N SER A 13 -5.94 3.02 -11.87
CA SER A 13 -5.51 4.18 -11.06
C SER A 13 -4.09 3.99 -10.51
N MET A 14 -3.78 2.81 -9.98
CA MET A 14 -2.45 2.46 -9.48
C MET A 14 -1.38 2.62 -10.57
N TYR A 15 -1.65 2.09 -11.77
CA TYR A 15 -0.73 2.18 -12.89
C TYR A 15 -0.59 3.61 -13.42
N GLY A 16 -1.68 4.37 -13.50
CA GLY A 16 -1.66 5.78 -13.91
C GLY A 16 -0.82 6.65 -12.98
N ALA A 17 -0.69 6.26 -11.71
CA ALA A 17 0.15 6.93 -10.74
C ALA A 17 1.56 6.32 -10.59
N HIS A 18 1.95 5.40 -11.48
CA HIS A 18 3.22 4.67 -11.43
C HIS A 18 3.49 3.98 -10.08
N GLY A 19 2.44 3.48 -9.44
CA GLY A 19 2.50 2.72 -8.19
C GLY A 19 2.60 1.21 -8.41
N VAL A 20 3.02 0.49 -7.37
CA VAL A 20 3.02 -0.99 -7.31
C VAL A 20 1.95 -1.53 -6.36
N GLY A 21 1.23 -0.65 -5.68
CA GLY A 21 0.15 -0.96 -4.76
C GLY A 21 -0.84 0.22 -4.65
N LEU A 22 -2.11 -0.10 -4.40
CA LEU A 22 -3.15 0.87 -4.10
C LEU A 22 -4.23 0.25 -3.20
N ALA A 23 -4.50 0.90 -2.08
CA ALA A 23 -5.58 0.59 -1.17
C ALA A 23 -6.81 1.46 -1.46
N ALA A 24 -8.01 0.87 -1.40
CA ALA A 24 -9.28 1.56 -1.68
C ALA A 24 -9.50 2.87 -0.88
N PRO A 25 -9.08 2.99 0.40
CA PRO A 25 -9.18 4.26 1.12
C PRO A 25 -8.42 5.42 0.48
N GLN A 26 -7.36 5.16 -0.30
CA GLN A 26 -6.58 6.19 -0.98
C GLN A 26 -7.37 6.89 -2.10
N ILE A 27 -8.40 6.23 -2.63
CA ILE A 27 -9.33 6.79 -3.63
C ILE A 27 -10.72 7.09 -3.02
N GLY A 28 -10.77 7.28 -1.70
CA GLY A 28 -12.00 7.69 -1.00
C GLY A 28 -13.01 6.57 -0.76
N ILE A 29 -12.65 5.31 -1.01
CA ILE A 29 -13.54 4.16 -0.83
C ILE A 29 -13.23 3.47 0.49
N SER A 30 -14.18 3.53 1.44
CA SER A 30 -14.05 2.91 2.76
C SER A 30 -14.32 1.40 2.72
N LYS A 31 -13.50 0.67 1.95
CA LYS A 31 -13.50 -0.80 1.87
C LYS A 31 -12.10 -1.33 2.16
N ARG A 32 -12.03 -2.52 2.78
CA ARG A 32 -10.76 -3.21 3.04
C ARG A 32 -10.29 -4.00 1.82
N ILE A 33 -9.94 -3.29 0.75
CA ILE A 33 -9.49 -3.87 -0.53
C ILE A 33 -8.19 -3.18 -0.92
N ALA A 34 -7.18 -3.95 -1.30
CA ALA A 34 -5.99 -3.43 -1.96
C ALA A 34 -5.60 -4.27 -3.18
N VAL A 35 -5.01 -3.60 -4.16
CA VAL A 35 -4.42 -4.19 -5.35
C VAL A 35 -2.91 -4.00 -5.32
N ILE A 36 -2.15 -5.00 -5.77
CA ILE A 36 -0.69 -5.01 -5.79
C ILE A 36 -0.24 -5.62 -7.12
N ASP A 37 0.76 -5.00 -7.76
CA ASP A 37 1.49 -5.57 -8.89
C ASP A 37 2.93 -5.04 -8.89
N CYS A 38 3.86 -5.87 -8.42
CA CYS A 38 5.29 -5.51 -8.38
C CYS A 38 6.00 -5.70 -9.73
N SER A 39 5.35 -6.32 -10.73
CA SER A 39 5.90 -6.50 -12.09
C SER A 39 5.57 -5.33 -13.01
N PHE A 40 4.69 -4.42 -12.58
CA PHE A 40 4.26 -3.27 -13.38
C PHE A 40 3.71 -3.67 -14.76
N LYS A 41 2.78 -4.63 -14.79
CA LYS A 41 2.18 -5.26 -15.99
C LYS A 41 3.09 -6.17 -16.81
N GLU A 42 4.34 -6.38 -16.42
CA GLU A 42 5.23 -7.30 -17.15
C GLU A 42 4.82 -8.77 -16.96
N ASP A 43 4.29 -9.13 -15.78
CA ASP A 43 3.75 -10.46 -15.50
C ASP A 43 2.29 -10.39 -15.05
N ARG A 44 1.39 -10.98 -15.85
CA ARG A 44 -0.04 -11.04 -15.52
C ARG A 44 -0.31 -11.83 -14.25
N ASN A 45 0.54 -12.79 -13.89
CA ASN A 45 0.40 -13.61 -12.69
C ASN A 45 0.88 -12.89 -11.42
N ALA A 46 1.57 -11.75 -11.56
CA ALA A 46 2.03 -10.95 -10.43
C ALA A 46 0.93 -10.06 -9.83
N LYS A 47 -0.21 -9.91 -10.52
CA LYS A 47 -1.37 -9.18 -10.00
C LYS A 47 -1.92 -9.90 -8.78
N MET A 48 -2.03 -9.15 -7.69
CA MET A 48 -2.57 -9.64 -6.44
C MET A 48 -3.67 -8.70 -5.95
N VAL A 49 -4.77 -9.29 -5.51
CA VAL A 49 -5.89 -8.59 -4.88
C VAL A 49 -6.03 -9.16 -3.48
N ILE A 50 -5.93 -8.31 -2.46
CA ILE A 50 -6.09 -8.72 -1.07
C ILE A 50 -7.30 -8.00 -0.46
N ILE A 51 -8.34 -8.78 -0.15
CA ILE A 51 -9.54 -8.30 0.53
C ILE A 51 -9.52 -8.75 1.98
N ASN A 52 -9.87 -7.86 2.90
CA ASN A 52 -9.81 -8.10 4.34
C ASN A 52 -8.46 -8.69 4.82
N PRO A 53 -7.29 -8.16 4.38
CA PRO A 53 -6.03 -8.79 4.70
C PRO A 53 -5.68 -8.72 6.20
N GLU A 54 -4.99 -9.76 6.65
CA GLU A 54 -4.35 -9.89 7.94
C GLU A 54 -2.90 -10.39 7.75
N ILE A 55 -1.93 -9.71 8.36
CA ILE A 55 -0.53 -10.17 8.35
C ILE A 55 -0.37 -11.27 9.40
N LEU A 56 -0.12 -12.51 8.95
CA LEU A 56 0.07 -13.67 9.82
C LEU A 56 1.50 -13.76 10.34
N LYS A 57 2.49 -13.47 9.49
CA LYS A 57 3.91 -13.64 9.81
C LYS A 57 4.77 -12.55 9.18
N LYS A 58 5.82 -12.14 9.88
CA LYS A 58 6.84 -11.18 9.43
C LYS A 58 8.23 -11.67 9.83
N GLU A 59 9.15 -11.72 8.87
CA GLU A 59 10.50 -12.21 9.07
C GLU A 59 11.55 -11.31 8.41
N GLY A 60 12.73 -11.25 9.01
CA GLY A 60 13.83 -10.41 8.55
C GLY A 60 13.53 -8.91 8.59
N LYS A 61 14.44 -8.11 8.03
CA LYS A 61 14.30 -6.65 7.93
C LYS A 61 14.89 -6.17 6.61
N GLN A 62 14.23 -5.19 6.01
CA GLN A 62 14.70 -4.44 4.84
C GLN A 62 14.41 -2.96 5.02
N THR A 63 15.35 -2.11 4.67
CA THR A 63 15.17 -0.65 4.69
C THR A 63 15.30 -0.12 3.28
N HIS A 64 14.25 0.53 2.79
CA HIS A 64 14.22 1.10 1.45
C HIS A 64 13.35 2.36 1.44
N SER A 65 13.51 3.18 0.40
CA SER A 65 12.69 4.36 0.19
C SER A 65 11.24 3.94 -0.11
N GLU A 66 10.29 4.42 0.69
CA GLU A 66 8.85 4.33 0.43
C GLU A 66 8.31 5.71 0.07
N GLY A 67 7.42 5.72 -0.92
CA GLY A 67 6.49 6.81 -1.18
C GLY A 67 5.06 6.30 -1.05
N CYS A 68 4.08 7.20 -1.12
CA CYS A 68 2.67 6.86 -1.04
C CYS A 68 1.87 7.85 -1.88
N LEU A 69 0.88 7.35 -2.62
CA LEU A 69 -0.02 8.18 -3.43
C LEU A 69 -0.84 9.18 -2.58
N SER A 70 -1.04 8.88 -1.30
CA SER A 70 -1.72 9.79 -0.36
C SER A 70 -0.81 10.87 0.23
N LEU A 71 0.50 10.78 0.02
CA LEU A 71 1.50 11.77 0.44
C LEU A 71 2.44 12.04 -0.74
N PRO A 72 1.93 12.65 -1.82
CA PRO A 72 2.75 12.99 -2.98
C PRO A 72 3.94 13.86 -2.54
N ASP A 73 5.08 13.72 -3.23
CA ASP A 73 6.34 14.42 -2.97
C ASP A 73 7.10 14.06 -1.69
N PHE A 74 6.56 13.15 -0.87
CA PHE A 74 7.25 12.66 0.32
C PHE A 74 7.76 11.23 0.10
N ARG A 75 9.07 11.07 0.29
CA ARG A 75 9.72 9.76 0.34
C ARG A 75 10.64 9.69 1.54
N GLU A 76 10.60 8.57 2.26
CA GLU A 76 11.51 8.30 3.38
C GLU A 76 11.93 6.84 3.41
N ASN A 77 13.06 6.58 4.04
CA ASN A 77 13.49 5.21 4.30
C ASN A 77 12.65 4.59 5.42
N VAL A 78 11.96 3.50 5.08
CA VAL A 78 11.10 2.74 6.00
C VAL A 78 11.64 1.34 6.15
N THR A 79 11.77 0.88 7.39
CA THR A 79 12.11 -0.51 7.69
C THR A 79 10.85 -1.37 7.72
N ARG A 80 10.83 -2.42 6.90
CA ARG A 80 9.76 -3.43 6.80
C ARG A 80 10.35 -4.82 7.02
N ALA A 81 9.49 -5.81 7.21
CA ALA A 81 9.92 -7.21 7.17
C ALA A 81 10.40 -7.57 5.75
N MET A 82 11.45 -8.37 5.64
CA MET A 82 11.96 -8.86 4.35
C MET A 82 11.00 -9.87 3.73
N LYS A 83 10.33 -10.65 4.57
CA LYS A 83 9.36 -11.67 4.20
C LYS A 83 8.08 -11.49 5.00
N CYS A 84 6.94 -11.67 4.35
CA CYS A 84 5.63 -11.44 4.92
C CYS A 84 4.64 -12.48 4.42
N THR A 85 3.84 -13.04 5.34
CA THR A 85 2.71 -13.92 5.01
C THR A 85 1.42 -13.18 5.32
N VAL A 86 0.54 -13.07 4.33
CA VAL A 86 -0.77 -12.43 4.46
C VAL A 86 -1.87 -13.46 4.23
N ARG A 87 -2.90 -13.41 5.07
CA ARG A 87 -4.18 -14.09 4.82
C ARG A 87 -5.17 -13.06 4.28
N ALA A 88 -5.85 -13.37 3.21
CA ALA A 88 -6.82 -12.49 2.59
C ALA A 88 -7.93 -13.27 1.88
N GLN A 89 -8.95 -12.56 1.44
CA GLN A 89 -9.96 -13.07 0.51
C GLN A 89 -9.66 -12.57 -0.91
N ASP A 90 -9.97 -13.39 -1.90
CA ASP A 90 -9.95 -13.00 -3.31
C ASP A 90 -11.26 -12.29 -3.71
N VAL A 91 -11.37 -11.93 -5.00
CA VAL A 91 -12.56 -11.28 -5.58
C VAL A 91 -13.81 -12.16 -5.56
N GLU A 92 -13.69 -13.46 -5.30
CA GLU A 92 -14.79 -14.41 -5.14
C GLU A 92 -15.12 -14.65 -3.65
N GLY A 93 -14.39 -14.01 -2.73
CA GLY A 93 -14.56 -14.13 -1.29
C GLY A 93 -13.89 -15.36 -0.68
N LYS A 94 -13.14 -16.14 -1.46
CA LYS A 94 -12.44 -17.32 -0.98
C LYS A 94 -11.17 -16.92 -0.23
N TRP A 95 -10.97 -17.52 0.95
CA TRP A 95 -9.77 -17.31 1.74
C TRP A 95 -8.56 -17.97 1.09
N PHE A 96 -7.44 -17.25 1.10
CA PHE A 96 -6.13 -17.75 0.72
C PHE A 96 -5.06 -17.16 1.63
N GLU A 97 -3.89 -17.80 1.60
CA GLU A 97 -2.67 -17.28 2.19
C GLU A 97 -1.65 -17.07 1.07
N SER A 98 -0.90 -15.99 1.17
CA SER A 98 0.17 -15.68 0.22
C SER A 98 1.40 -15.24 0.99
N GLU A 99 2.54 -15.73 0.54
CA GLU A 99 3.85 -15.36 1.04
C GLU A 99 4.55 -14.50 0.00
N GLY A 100 5.11 -13.38 0.44
CA GLY A 100 5.91 -12.50 -0.38
C GLY A 100 7.23 -12.18 0.27
N GLU A 101 8.22 -11.84 -0.56
CA GLU A 101 9.55 -11.40 -0.16
C GLU A 101 9.85 -10.04 -0.82
N GLU A 102 10.88 -9.35 -0.33
CA GLU A 102 11.41 -8.10 -0.87
C GLU A 102 10.30 -7.06 -1.17
N LEU A 103 10.13 -6.65 -2.43
CA LEU A 103 9.17 -5.64 -2.83
C LEU A 103 7.72 -6.08 -2.58
N LEU A 104 7.40 -7.35 -2.83
CA LEU A 104 6.05 -7.88 -2.59
C LEU A 104 5.72 -7.89 -1.09
N ALA A 105 6.67 -8.31 -0.25
CA ALA A 105 6.50 -8.24 1.21
C ALA A 105 6.26 -6.80 1.68
N ARG A 106 6.99 -5.83 1.11
CA ARG A 106 6.83 -4.41 1.43
C ARG A 106 5.46 -3.89 1.00
N ALA A 107 5.03 -4.19 -0.22
CA ALA A 107 3.72 -3.78 -0.74
C ALA A 107 2.58 -4.36 0.11
N MET A 108 2.62 -5.66 0.44
CA MET A 108 1.62 -6.28 1.32
C MET A 108 1.51 -5.57 2.68
N GLN A 109 2.64 -5.24 3.31
CA GLN A 109 2.68 -4.53 4.59
C GLN A 109 2.17 -3.09 4.46
N HIS A 110 2.57 -2.38 3.40
CA HIS A 110 2.20 -0.99 3.16
C HIS A 110 0.69 -0.85 2.89
N GLU A 111 0.15 -1.65 1.99
CA GLU A 111 -1.28 -1.60 1.66
C GLU A 111 -2.15 -2.08 2.82
N THR A 112 -1.72 -3.09 3.56
CA THR A 112 -2.43 -3.53 4.77
C THR A 112 -2.45 -2.43 5.84
N ASP A 113 -1.39 -1.63 5.98
CA ASP A 113 -1.39 -0.46 6.85
C ASP A 113 -2.43 0.59 6.42
N HIS A 114 -2.54 0.88 5.12
CA HIS A 114 -3.57 1.78 4.60
C HIS A 114 -4.98 1.33 4.96
N LEU A 115 -5.26 0.03 4.81
CA LEU A 115 -6.57 -0.54 5.19
C LEU A 115 -6.84 -0.47 6.70
N ASN A 116 -5.79 -0.27 7.50
CA ASN A 116 -5.86 -0.05 8.94
C ASN A 116 -5.70 1.44 9.34
N GLY A 117 -5.77 2.37 8.38
CA GLY A 117 -5.65 3.82 8.64
C GLY A 117 -4.25 4.29 9.02
N LYS A 118 -3.21 3.50 8.71
CA LYS A 118 -1.81 3.83 8.98
C LYS A 118 -1.12 4.23 7.67
N LEU A 119 -0.37 5.33 7.72
CA LEU A 119 0.48 5.79 6.62
C LEU A 119 1.93 5.40 6.89
N PHE A 120 2.76 5.25 5.85
CA PHE A 120 4.17 4.86 6.03
C PHE A 120 4.96 5.75 7.01
N ILE A 121 4.60 7.04 7.13
CA ILE A 121 5.20 7.97 8.09
C ILE A 121 4.95 7.58 9.57
N SER A 122 4.10 6.60 9.86
CA SER A 122 3.99 6.02 11.21
C SER A 122 5.21 5.18 11.59
N HIS A 123 5.99 4.72 10.60
CA HIS A 123 7.16 3.85 10.77
C HIS A 123 8.50 4.59 10.76
N ILE A 124 8.50 5.90 10.56
CA ILE A 124 9.70 6.73 10.64
C ILE A 124 9.82 7.39 12.03
N SER A 125 10.99 7.97 12.32
CA SER A 125 11.23 8.65 13.61
C SER A 125 10.22 9.79 13.85
N GLY A 126 9.90 10.04 15.12
CA GLY A 126 8.98 11.11 15.52
C GLY A 126 9.35 12.46 14.92
N LEU A 127 10.63 12.83 15.00
CA LEU A 127 11.15 14.09 14.45
C LEU A 127 10.88 14.23 12.94
N LYS A 128 11.17 13.19 12.15
CA LYS A 128 10.93 13.21 10.69
C LYS A 128 9.44 13.30 10.37
N ARG A 129 8.62 12.50 11.05
CA ARG A 129 7.16 12.54 10.91
C ARG A 129 6.60 13.93 11.21
N ASP A 130 7.09 14.60 12.25
CA ASP A 130 6.65 15.95 12.61
C ASP A 130 7.11 17.02 11.61
N LEU A 131 8.28 16.85 11.00
CA LEU A 131 8.72 17.71 9.89
C LEU A 131 7.80 17.57 8.67
N ILE A 132 7.48 16.33 8.26
CA ILE A 132 6.56 16.07 7.15
C ILE A 132 5.18 16.67 7.42
N LYS A 133 4.61 16.41 8.60
CA LYS A 133 3.32 16.99 9.01
C LYS A 133 3.32 18.52 8.98
N ARG A 134 4.40 19.16 9.42
CA ARG A 134 4.54 20.62 9.35
C ARG A 134 4.60 21.13 7.91
N LYS A 135 5.31 20.43 7.02
CA LYS A 135 5.37 20.78 5.58
C LYS A 135 3.99 20.66 4.93
N ILE A 136 3.26 19.57 5.18
CA ILE A 136 1.88 19.39 4.68
C ILE A 136 0.98 20.52 5.18
N LYS A 137 0.99 20.83 6.49
CA LYS A 137 0.19 21.94 7.05
C LYS A 137 0.54 23.29 6.42
N LYS A 138 1.81 23.50 6.05
CA LYS A 138 2.23 24.72 5.35
C LYS A 138 1.67 24.77 3.93
N LEU A 139 1.79 23.69 3.16
CA LEU A 139 1.25 23.59 1.80
C LEU A 139 -0.27 23.79 1.78
N GLN A 140 -0.99 23.17 2.72
CA GLN A 140 -2.44 23.36 2.90
C GLN A 140 -2.81 24.83 3.14
N LYS A 141 -2.04 25.56 3.97
CA LYS A 141 -2.27 27.00 4.19
C LYS A 141 -2.02 27.86 2.96
N LEU A 142 -1.14 27.41 2.07
CA LEU A 142 -0.80 28.09 0.82
C LEU A 142 -1.74 27.71 -0.35
N GLY A 143 -2.60 26.71 -0.16
CA GLY A 143 -3.44 26.17 -1.24
C GLY A 143 -2.66 25.30 -2.25
N GLU A 144 -1.49 24.81 -1.86
CA GLU A 144 -0.56 24.02 -2.68
C GLU A 144 -0.61 22.51 -2.32
N TRP A 145 -1.72 22.04 -1.75
CA TRP A 145 -1.91 20.66 -1.28
C TRP A 145 -3.25 20.09 -1.73
#